data_AF-A0A428U9Q4-F1
#
_entry.id   AF-A0A428U9Q4-F1
#
_cell.length_a   1.000
_cell.length_b   1.000
_cell.length_c   1.000
_cell.angle_alpha   90.00
_cell.angle_beta   90.00
_cell.angle_gamma   90.00
#
_symmetry.space_group_name_H-M   'P 1'
#
loop_
_entity.id
_entity.type
_entity.pdbx_description
1 polymer ?
#
loop_
_entity_poly.entity_id
_entity_poly.type
_entity_poly.pdbx_seq_one_letter_code
_entity_poly.pdbx_strand_id
1 'polypeptide(L)'
;MSPTELSGYQKLFTTFLKAYLDKYVGKEPVYNRSLVRPRVHCNCSDCGRLNEFLVDRSREVGRFPVNKQRRGHLHSGLDGANIDCTHTTERRGSPQTLVVTKTFRQIAQRLQSWTTRRTEATKELVRFDQDRLKKLLGDEYTAITNMDRILAAGSARQPLAETPQAVQAGSSRAPAVGEKRKFSEDIDVIDLTGE
;
A
#
# COMPACT_ATOMS: atom_id res chain seq x y z
N MET A 1 -34.03 14.99 26.95
CA MET A 1 -33.10 13.92 27.36
C MET A 1 -32.48 14.34 28.67
N SER A 2 -32.56 13.47 29.69
CA SER A 2 -31.82 13.68 30.92
C SER A 2 -30.31 13.57 30.66
N PRO A 3 -29.44 14.18 31.51
CA PRO A 3 -27.99 14.11 31.33
C PRO A 3 -27.44 12.67 31.31
N THR A 4 -28.03 11.77 32.10
CA THR A 4 -27.63 10.37 32.21
C THR A 4 -27.93 9.57 30.95
N GLU A 5 -29.10 9.78 30.35
CA GLU A 5 -29.47 9.14 29.09
C GLU A 5 -28.56 9.59 27.95
N LEU A 6 -28.28 10.90 27.86
CA LEU A 6 -27.38 11.45 26.84
C LEU A 6 -25.97 10.85 26.93
N SER A 7 -25.43 10.67 28.14
CA SER A 7 -24.14 10.00 28.35
C SER A 7 -24.16 8.53 27.91
N GLY A 8 -25.27 7.82 28.14
CA GLY A 8 -25.46 6.44 27.67
C GLY A 8 -25.44 6.33 26.14
N TYR A 9 -26.19 7.19 25.45
CA TYR A 9 -26.17 7.24 23.98
C TYR A 9 -24.79 7.60 23.44
N GLN A 10 -24.10 8.58 24.04
CA GLN A 10 -22.75 8.95 23.63
C GLN A 10 -21.78 7.77 23.70
N LYS A 11 -21.80 7.02 24.81
CA LYS A 11 -20.97 5.80 24.94
C LYS A 11 -21.31 4.77 23.88
N LEU A 12 -22.59 4.57 23.58
CA LEU A 12 -23.03 3.59 22.59
C LEU A 12 -22.55 3.95 21.18
N PHE A 13 -22.82 5.18 20.73
CA PHE A 13 -22.43 5.64 19.39
C PHE A 13 -20.91 5.71 19.21
N THR A 14 -20.19 6.23 20.20
CA THR A 14 -18.71 6.25 20.15
C THR A 14 -18.14 4.83 20.08
N THR A 15 -18.70 3.87 20.82
CA THR A 15 -18.28 2.46 20.77
C THR A 15 -18.50 1.87 19.38
N PHE A 16 -19.67 2.09 18.78
CA PHE A 16 -19.97 1.58 17.44
C PHE A 16 -19.06 2.20 16.37
N LEU A 17 -18.85 3.52 16.38
CA LEU A 17 -17.97 4.16 15.41
C LEU A 17 -16.51 3.74 15.59
N LYS A 18 -16.04 3.59 16.83
CA LYS A 18 -14.70 3.04 17.10
C LYS A 18 -14.56 1.61 16.57
N ALA A 19 -15.57 0.76 16.78
CA ALA A 19 -15.57 -0.60 16.25
C ALA A 19 -15.61 -0.62 14.71
N TYR A 20 -16.39 0.27 14.09
CA TYR A 20 -16.42 0.45 12.65
C TYR A 20 -15.03 0.85 12.11
N LEU A 21 -14.38 1.85 12.71
CA LEU A 21 -13.03 2.26 12.31
C LEU A 21 -12.01 1.10 12.48
N ASP A 22 -12.08 0.38 13.59
CA ASP A 22 -11.15 -0.73 13.86
C ASP A 22 -11.36 -1.94 12.93
N LYS A 23 -12.62 -2.26 12.59
CA LYS A 23 -12.97 -3.50 11.86
C LYS A 23 -13.08 -3.30 10.36
N TYR A 24 -13.68 -2.20 9.90
CA TYR A 24 -13.85 -1.94 8.48
C TYR A 24 -12.63 -1.23 7.91
N VAL A 25 -12.25 -0.06 8.44
CA VAL A 25 -11.11 0.69 7.91
C VAL A 25 -9.80 -0.02 8.22
N GLY A 26 -9.62 -0.37 9.50
CA GLY A 26 -8.42 -0.99 10.03
C GLY A 26 -7.27 0.01 10.25
N LYS A 27 -6.24 -0.45 10.96
CA LYS A 27 -5.03 0.35 11.22
C LYS A 27 -4.28 0.65 9.91
N GLU A 28 -3.70 1.84 9.84
CA GLU A 28 -2.81 2.25 8.77
C GLU A 28 -1.64 1.26 8.65
N PRO A 29 -1.41 0.68 7.46
CA PRO A 29 -0.25 -0.16 7.23
C PRO A 29 1.04 0.64 7.40
N VAL A 30 1.95 0.17 8.25
CA VAL A 30 3.27 0.79 8.40
C VAL A 30 4.10 0.52 7.14
N TYR A 31 4.38 1.56 6.39
CA TYR A 31 5.24 1.48 5.21
C TYR A 31 6.71 1.43 5.65
N ASN A 32 7.25 0.23 5.83
CA ASN A 32 8.69 0.05 5.96
C ASN A 32 9.29 -0.32 4.59
N ARG A 33 10.37 0.35 4.20
CA ARG A 33 11.14 0.03 2.98
C ARG A 33 12.16 -1.09 3.23
N SER A 34 11.89 -1.97 4.20
CA SER A 34 12.81 -3.07 4.51
C SER A 34 12.81 -4.07 3.37
N LEU A 35 13.99 -4.47 2.92
CA LEU A 35 14.16 -5.56 1.96
C LEU A 35 14.20 -6.95 2.62
N VAL A 36 14.01 -7.05 3.94
CA VAL A 36 13.91 -8.36 4.60
C VAL A 36 12.60 -9.03 4.20
N ARG A 37 12.68 -10.31 3.79
CA ARG A 37 11.54 -11.15 3.50
C ARG A 37 11.53 -12.40 4.41
N PRO A 38 10.35 -12.99 4.67
CA PRO A 38 10.26 -14.27 5.36
C PRO A 38 11.06 -15.35 4.65
N ARG A 39 11.47 -16.38 5.39
CA ARG A 39 12.19 -17.53 4.85
C ARG A 39 11.20 -18.53 4.23
N VAL A 40 11.67 -19.26 3.23
CA VAL A 40 11.00 -20.48 2.75
C VAL A 40 11.29 -21.64 3.69
N HIS A 41 10.30 -22.51 3.89
CA HIS A 41 10.37 -23.64 4.83
C HIS A 41 11.00 -24.87 4.14
N CYS A 42 12.29 -24.81 3.89
CA CYS A 42 13.07 -25.93 3.35
C CYS A 42 14.54 -25.80 3.75
N ASN A 43 15.18 -26.94 4.04
CA ASN A 43 16.56 -27.02 4.54
C ASN A 43 17.58 -27.48 3.48
N CYS A 44 17.18 -27.59 2.20
CA CYS A 44 18.12 -27.96 1.14
C CYS A 44 19.14 -26.83 0.89
N SER A 45 20.29 -27.14 0.30
CA SER A 45 21.37 -26.16 0.09
C SER A 45 20.92 -24.94 -0.73
N ASP A 46 20.04 -25.12 -1.72
CA ASP A 46 19.52 -24.03 -2.53
C ASP A 46 18.59 -23.10 -1.75
N CYS A 47 17.68 -23.68 -0.96
CA CYS A 47 16.80 -22.92 -0.08
C CYS A 47 17.58 -22.22 1.03
N GLY A 48 18.70 -22.77 1.48
CA GLY A 48 19.64 -22.09 2.38
C GLY A 48 20.15 -20.77 1.77
N ARG A 49 20.72 -20.84 0.56
CA ARG A 49 21.21 -19.65 -0.17
C ARG A 49 20.09 -18.65 -0.49
N LEU A 50 18.92 -19.15 -0.86
CA LEU A 50 17.74 -18.30 -1.08
C LEU A 50 17.33 -17.59 0.21
N ASN A 51 17.29 -18.30 1.34
CA ASN A 51 16.92 -17.73 2.63
C ASN A 51 17.92 -16.69 3.13
N GLU A 52 19.23 -16.90 2.91
CA GLU A 52 20.26 -15.89 3.16
C GLU A 52 20.01 -14.62 2.34
N PHE A 53 19.68 -14.76 1.05
CA PHE A 53 19.28 -13.62 0.23
C PHE A 53 18.00 -12.96 0.76
N LEU A 54 16.96 -13.72 1.11
CA LEU A 54 15.67 -13.17 1.55
C LEU A 54 15.80 -12.32 2.82
N VAL A 55 16.65 -12.70 3.77
CA VAL A 55 16.85 -11.92 5.01
C VAL A 55 17.83 -10.76 4.87
N ASP A 56 18.57 -10.68 3.77
CA ASP A 56 19.51 -9.59 3.50
C ASP A 56 18.79 -8.24 3.31
N ARG A 57 19.23 -7.19 4.00
CA ARG A 57 18.64 -5.85 3.92
C ARG A 57 19.15 -5.01 2.76
N SER A 58 20.30 -5.37 2.20
CA SER A 58 21.03 -4.60 1.18
C SER A 58 20.78 -5.14 -0.24
N ARG A 59 20.45 -6.43 -0.36
CA ARG A 59 20.22 -7.06 -1.66
C ARG A 59 18.75 -7.08 -2.02
N GLU A 60 18.39 -6.36 -3.07
CA GLU A 60 17.06 -6.36 -3.69
C GLU A 60 16.89 -7.51 -4.70
N VAL A 61 17.94 -7.82 -5.45
CA VAL A 61 17.94 -8.85 -6.51
C VAL A 61 18.90 -9.99 -6.16
N GLY A 62 18.41 -11.23 -6.28
CA GLY A 62 19.16 -12.46 -6.08
C GLY A 62 19.16 -13.30 -7.35
N ARG A 63 20.30 -13.90 -7.69
CA ARG A 63 20.47 -14.70 -8.90
C ARG A 63 20.94 -16.11 -8.53
N PHE A 64 20.22 -17.13 -9.01
CA PHE A 64 20.43 -18.52 -8.66
C PHE A 64 20.56 -19.37 -9.93
N PRO A 65 21.79 -19.56 -10.46
CA PRO A 65 22.04 -20.41 -11.61
C PRO A 65 21.96 -21.88 -11.22
N VAL A 66 20.82 -22.53 -11.49
CA VAL A 66 20.57 -23.94 -11.15
C VAL A 66 19.76 -24.64 -12.25
N ASN A 67 19.82 -25.97 -12.27
CA ASN A 67 19.09 -26.75 -13.27
C ASN A 67 17.56 -26.59 -13.14
N LYS A 68 16.81 -27.06 -14.15
CA LYS A 68 15.36 -26.90 -14.24
C LYS A 68 14.61 -27.41 -13.00
N GLN A 69 14.96 -28.59 -12.50
CA GLN A 69 14.29 -29.20 -11.35
C GLN A 69 14.50 -28.37 -10.08
N ARG A 70 15.75 -27.95 -9.82
CA ARG A 70 16.10 -27.12 -8.66
C ARG A 70 15.48 -25.72 -8.75
N ARG A 71 15.40 -25.11 -9.95
CA ARG A 71 14.65 -23.86 -10.12
C ARG A 71 13.18 -24.05 -9.82
N GLY A 72 12.56 -25.11 -10.33
CA GLY A 72 11.16 -25.43 -10.05
C GLY A 72 10.88 -25.54 -8.56
N HIS A 73 11.78 -26.19 -7.82
CA HIS A 73 11.71 -26.26 -6.36
C HIS A 73 11.74 -24.87 -5.69
N LEU A 74 12.65 -23.98 -6.11
CA LEU A 74 12.74 -22.61 -5.59
C LEU A 74 11.50 -21.76 -5.92
N HIS A 75 10.96 -21.89 -7.15
CA HIS A 75 9.69 -21.27 -7.54
C HIS A 75 8.57 -21.68 -6.58
N SER A 76 8.34 -22.99 -6.42
CA SER A 76 7.29 -23.51 -5.53
C SER A 76 7.48 -23.09 -4.08
N GLY A 77 8.73 -23.00 -3.61
CA GLY A 77 9.02 -22.51 -2.25
C GLY A 77 8.66 -21.05 -2.05
N LEU A 78 8.95 -20.19 -3.03
CA LEU A 78 8.59 -18.76 -3.00
C LEU A 78 7.08 -18.55 -3.09
N ASP A 79 6.40 -19.28 -3.98
CA ASP A 79 4.95 -19.24 -4.15
C ASP A 79 4.23 -19.74 -2.89
N GLY A 80 4.62 -20.90 -2.37
CA GLY A 80 3.99 -21.52 -1.20
C GLY A 80 4.15 -20.69 0.07
N ALA A 81 5.23 -19.90 0.18
CA ALA A 81 5.45 -18.99 1.30
C ALA A 81 4.83 -17.59 1.07
N ASN A 82 4.22 -17.33 -0.09
CA ASN A 82 3.62 -16.04 -0.47
C ASN A 82 4.57 -14.84 -0.22
N ILE A 83 5.84 -14.99 -0.62
CA ILE A 83 6.87 -13.97 -0.41
C ILE A 83 6.64 -12.77 -1.33
N ASP A 84 6.69 -11.54 -0.80
CA ASP A 84 6.60 -10.29 -1.59
C ASP A 84 7.87 -10.09 -2.45
N CYS A 85 7.92 -10.82 -3.56
CA CYS A 85 8.96 -10.79 -4.57
C CYS A 85 8.38 -11.18 -5.93
N THR A 86 9.07 -10.81 -7.00
CA THR A 86 8.92 -11.43 -8.31
C THR A 86 10.04 -12.44 -8.49
N HIS A 87 9.77 -13.49 -9.24
CA HIS A 87 10.78 -14.48 -9.57
C HIS A 87 10.58 -14.94 -11.02
N THR A 88 11.64 -14.86 -11.82
CA THR A 88 11.58 -15.17 -13.26
C THR A 88 12.80 -15.98 -13.66
N THR A 89 12.64 -16.88 -14.63
CA THR A 89 13.79 -17.58 -15.21
C THR A 89 14.37 -16.72 -16.34
N GLU A 90 15.63 -16.32 -16.20
CA GLU A 90 16.41 -15.81 -17.31
C GLU A 90 16.88 -16.96 -18.18
N ARG A 91 16.37 -17.00 -19.41
CA ARG A 91 16.58 -18.11 -20.37
C ARG A 91 17.82 -17.88 -21.24
N ARG A 92 18.95 -17.57 -20.61
CA ARG A 92 20.26 -17.45 -21.26
C ARG A 92 21.26 -18.41 -20.62
N GLY A 93 22.04 -19.09 -21.46
CA GLY A 93 23.07 -20.03 -21.02
C GLY A 93 22.52 -21.34 -20.42
N SER A 94 23.46 -22.18 -19.98
CA SER A 94 23.19 -23.41 -19.24
C SER A 94 24.17 -23.51 -18.06
N PRO A 95 23.70 -23.64 -16.80
CA PRO A 95 22.29 -23.66 -16.39
C PRO A 95 21.62 -22.27 -16.50
N GLN A 96 20.32 -22.26 -16.82
CA GLN A 96 19.50 -21.04 -16.76
C GLN A 96 19.41 -20.51 -15.32
N THR A 97 19.19 -19.20 -15.18
CA THR A 97 19.23 -18.52 -13.87
C THR A 97 17.84 -18.16 -13.39
N LEU A 98 17.51 -18.49 -12.13
CA LEU A 98 16.36 -17.90 -11.44
C LEU A 98 16.76 -16.53 -10.90
N VAL A 99 16.04 -15.49 -11.31
CA VAL A 99 16.20 -14.13 -10.82
C VAL A 99 15.05 -13.84 -9.87
N VAL A 100 15.36 -13.53 -8.62
CA VAL A 100 14.38 -13.18 -7.58
C VAL A 100 14.59 -11.71 -7.23
N THR A 101 13.55 -10.88 -7.41
CA THR A 101 13.57 -9.46 -7.07
C THR A 101 12.57 -9.22 -5.96
N LYS A 102 13.05 -8.76 -4.80
CA LYS A 102 12.18 -8.39 -3.68
C LYS A 102 11.33 -7.19 -4.07
N THR A 103 10.05 -7.23 -3.73
CA THR A 103 9.11 -6.17 -4.09
C THR A 103 8.38 -5.63 -2.87
N PHE A 104 7.67 -4.52 -3.06
CA PHE A 104 6.80 -3.92 -2.05
C PHE A 104 5.33 -3.98 -2.50
N ARG A 105 4.97 -4.98 -3.32
CA ARG A 105 3.66 -5.04 -3.97
C ARG A 105 2.56 -5.30 -2.95
N GLN A 106 2.79 -6.21 -2.00
CA GLN A 106 1.79 -6.54 -0.98
C GLN A 106 1.56 -5.36 -0.05
N ILE A 107 2.61 -4.66 0.40
CA ILE A 107 2.45 -3.48 1.26
C ILE A 107 1.80 -2.32 0.51
N ALA A 108 2.16 -2.09 -0.76
CA ALA A 108 1.52 -1.08 -1.60
C ALA A 108 0.02 -1.37 -1.79
N GLN A 109 -0.34 -2.63 -2.06
CA GLN A 109 -1.74 -3.03 -2.17
C GLN A 109 -2.50 -2.84 -0.86
N ARG A 110 -1.93 -3.23 0.29
CA ARG A 110 -2.54 -3.02 1.61
C ARG A 110 -2.78 -1.53 1.89
N LEU A 111 -1.79 -0.69 1.56
CA LEU A 111 -1.91 0.76 1.73
C LEU A 111 -3.00 1.33 0.83
N GLN A 112 -3.06 0.91 -0.44
CA GLN A 112 -4.11 1.33 -1.36
C GLN A 112 -5.51 0.95 -0.85
N SER A 113 -5.70 -0.31 -0.43
CA SER A 113 -6.97 -0.77 0.13
C SER A 113 -7.36 -0.01 1.39
N TRP A 114 -6.39 0.27 2.27
CA TRP A 114 -6.63 1.08 3.47
C TRP A 114 -7.03 2.51 3.11
N THR A 115 -6.33 3.16 2.19
CA THR A 115 -6.62 4.52 1.71
C THR A 115 -8.02 4.60 1.12
N THR A 116 -8.44 3.61 0.32
CA THR A 116 -9.81 3.52 -0.22
C THR A 116 -10.83 3.46 0.92
N ARG A 117 -10.70 2.51 1.85
CA ARG A 117 -11.66 2.35 2.96
C ARG A 117 -11.71 3.57 3.88
N ARG A 118 -10.56 4.21 4.12
CA ARG A 118 -10.48 5.46 4.89
C ARG A 118 -11.24 6.58 4.18
N THR A 119 -10.99 6.74 2.89
CA THR A 119 -11.68 7.75 2.06
C THR A 119 -13.19 7.54 2.05
N GLU A 120 -13.65 6.29 1.91
CA GLU A 120 -15.07 5.93 1.97
C GLU A 120 -15.66 6.23 3.35
N ALA A 121 -15.00 5.82 4.43
CA ALA A 121 -15.44 6.12 5.78
C ALA A 121 -15.53 7.63 6.05
N THR A 122 -14.59 8.44 5.54
CA THR A 122 -14.63 9.90 5.69
C THR A 122 -15.84 10.47 4.96
N LYS A 123 -16.13 9.98 3.75
CA LYS A 123 -17.32 10.39 2.98
C LYS A 123 -18.61 10.08 3.74
N GLU A 124 -18.72 8.89 4.34
CA GLU A 124 -19.90 8.53 5.13
C GLU A 124 -20.04 9.39 6.40
N LEU A 125 -18.95 9.68 7.11
CA LEU A 125 -19.00 10.54 8.31
C LEU A 125 -19.43 11.97 7.99
N VAL A 126 -19.00 12.53 6.85
CA VAL A 126 -19.38 13.88 6.41
C VAL A 126 -20.85 13.99 6.04
N ARG A 127 -21.49 12.89 5.62
CA ARG A 127 -22.92 12.89 5.27
C ARG A 127 -23.86 13.11 6.45
N PHE A 128 -23.41 12.85 7.67
CA PHE A 128 -24.20 13.14 8.85
C PHE A 128 -24.34 14.65 9.06
N ASP A 129 -25.43 15.06 9.69
CA ASP A 129 -25.52 16.40 10.28
C ASP A 129 -24.43 16.53 11.36
N GLN A 130 -23.48 17.44 11.14
CA GLN A 130 -22.28 17.52 11.96
C GLN A 130 -22.57 18.02 13.38
N ASP A 131 -23.60 18.84 13.58
CA ASP A 131 -23.99 19.33 14.91
C ASP A 131 -24.63 18.21 15.74
N ARG A 132 -25.50 17.40 15.12
CA ARG A 132 -26.08 16.22 15.74
C ARG A 132 -25.01 15.17 16.03
N LEU A 133 -24.09 14.94 15.10
CA LEU A 133 -22.98 14.01 15.29
C LEU A 133 -22.08 14.47 16.43
N LYS A 134 -21.73 15.77 16.49
CA LYS A 134 -20.96 16.35 17.60
C LYS A 134 -21.66 16.18 18.94
N LYS A 135 -22.97 16.40 19.01
CA LYS A 135 -23.76 16.16 20.23
C LYS A 135 -23.75 14.68 20.66
N LEU A 136 -23.83 13.76 19.70
CA LEU A 136 -23.83 12.31 19.94
C LEU A 136 -22.45 11.75 20.27
N LEU A 137 -21.35 12.37 19.82
CA LEU A 137 -20.00 11.88 20.10
C LEU A 137 -19.32 12.61 21.26
N GLY A 138 -19.80 13.82 21.60
CA GLY A 138 -19.22 14.62 22.68
C GLY A 138 -17.74 14.90 22.42
N ASP A 139 -16.93 14.72 23.46
CA ASP A 139 -15.48 15.00 23.44
C ASP A 139 -14.72 14.12 22.42
N GLU A 140 -15.26 12.95 22.08
CA GLU A 140 -14.65 12.02 21.12
C GLU A 140 -14.91 12.41 19.65
N TYR A 141 -15.74 13.42 19.40
CA TYR A 141 -16.10 13.84 18.05
C TYR A 141 -14.86 14.04 17.17
N THR A 142 -13.94 14.89 17.60
CA THR A 142 -12.75 15.25 16.82
C THR A 142 -11.83 14.05 16.57
N ALA A 143 -11.63 13.20 17.59
CA ALA A 143 -10.78 12.02 17.47
C ALA A 143 -11.37 10.99 16.50
N ILE A 144 -12.70 10.83 16.49
CA ILE A 144 -13.40 9.90 15.60
C ILE A 144 -13.45 10.43 14.17
N THR A 145 -13.77 11.71 13.96
CA THR A 145 -13.88 12.29 12.61
C THR A 145 -12.52 12.42 11.93
N ASN A 146 -11.46 12.75 12.66
CA ASN A 146 -10.08 12.69 12.16
C ASN A 146 -9.56 11.24 12.01
N MET A 147 -10.31 10.26 12.53
CA MET A 147 -9.95 8.85 12.56
C MET A 147 -8.59 8.60 13.25
N ASP A 148 -8.27 9.37 14.29
CA ASP A 148 -6.96 9.32 14.97
C ASP A 148 -6.63 7.90 15.47
N ARG A 149 -7.66 7.14 15.85
CA ARG A 149 -7.53 5.76 16.33
C ARG A 149 -6.87 4.83 15.31
N ILE A 150 -7.00 5.06 14.00
CA ILE A 150 -6.47 4.17 12.97
C ILE A 150 -5.16 4.63 12.35
N LEU A 151 -4.71 5.84 12.63
CA LEU A 151 -3.47 6.39 12.06
C LEU A 151 -2.24 5.72 12.68
N ALA A 152 -1.19 5.57 11.86
CA ALA A 152 0.12 5.18 12.35
C ALA A 152 0.77 6.35 13.14
N ALA A 153 1.62 6.00 14.10
CA ALA A 153 2.38 7.00 14.84
C ALA A 153 3.23 7.86 13.88
N GLY A 154 3.07 9.19 13.94
CA GLY A 154 3.79 10.13 13.07
C GLY A 154 3.18 10.37 11.70
N SER A 155 2.00 9.82 11.39
CA SER A 155 1.29 10.09 10.12
C SER A 155 0.72 11.52 10.08
N ALA A 156 0.72 12.14 8.89
CA ALA A 156 0.21 13.50 8.70
C ALA A 156 -1.31 13.52 8.92
N ARG A 157 -1.77 14.32 9.89
CA ARG A 157 -3.19 14.56 10.13
C ARG A 157 -3.74 15.37 8.95
N GLN A 158 -4.70 14.82 8.23
CA GLN A 158 -5.52 15.62 7.33
C GLN A 158 -6.78 16.01 8.10
N PRO A 159 -6.91 17.26 8.57
CA PRO A 159 -8.17 17.73 9.10
C PRO A 159 -9.25 17.66 8.01
N LEU A 160 -10.50 17.38 8.42
CA LEU A 160 -11.64 17.57 7.54
C LEU A 160 -11.62 19.02 7.04
N ALA A 161 -11.58 19.18 5.72
CA ALA A 161 -11.50 20.47 5.07
C ALA A 161 -12.58 21.44 5.60
N GLU A 162 -12.16 22.53 6.23
CA GLU A 162 -12.95 23.74 6.30
C GLU A 162 -13.14 24.22 4.86
N THR A 163 -14.38 24.26 4.38
CA THR A 163 -14.75 24.78 3.06
C THR A 163 -14.22 26.22 2.89
N PRO A 164 -13.29 26.51 1.96
CA PRO A 164 -12.97 27.89 1.62
C PRO A 164 -13.99 28.38 0.59
N GLN A 165 -14.71 29.44 0.96
CA GLN A 165 -15.54 30.21 0.06
C GLN A 165 -14.74 30.69 -1.16
N ALA A 166 -15.39 30.65 -2.32
CA ALA A 166 -14.86 31.12 -3.59
C ALA A 166 -14.49 32.61 -3.55
N VAL A 167 -13.30 32.94 -4.03
CA VAL A 167 -12.97 34.28 -4.54
C VAL A 167 -12.29 34.14 -5.89
N GLN A 168 -12.88 34.82 -6.87
CA GLN A 168 -12.49 34.85 -8.28
C GLN A 168 -11.41 35.90 -8.56
N ALA A 169 -10.70 35.62 -9.66
CA ALA A 169 -10.16 36.54 -10.67
C ALA A 169 -8.80 37.23 -10.44
N GLY A 170 -7.91 37.06 -11.44
CA GLY A 170 -6.69 37.84 -11.61
C GLY A 170 -5.74 37.28 -12.67
N SER A 171 -6.07 37.49 -13.95
CA SER A 171 -5.28 37.16 -15.15
C SER A 171 -3.99 37.99 -15.26
N SER A 172 -2.88 37.42 -15.77
CA SER A 172 -2.05 37.99 -16.87
C SER A 172 -0.83 37.13 -17.28
N ARG A 173 -0.86 36.67 -18.56
CA ARG A 173 0.19 36.57 -19.61
C ARG A 173 1.58 35.89 -19.41
N ALA A 174 1.89 34.99 -20.36
CA ALA A 174 3.19 34.41 -20.77
C ALA A 174 3.88 35.26 -21.89
N PRO A 175 4.96 34.86 -22.65
CA PRO A 175 5.82 33.65 -22.62
C PRO A 175 7.35 33.89 -22.89
N ALA A 176 8.18 32.83 -22.93
CA ALA A 176 9.47 32.76 -23.68
C ALA A 176 9.81 31.26 -23.94
N VAL A 177 9.65 30.73 -25.17
CA VAL A 177 10.64 30.55 -26.26
C VAL A 177 11.89 29.74 -25.86
N GLY A 178 12.06 28.57 -26.50
CA GLY A 178 13.26 27.73 -26.48
C GLY A 178 13.04 26.40 -27.22
N GLU A 179 13.76 26.22 -28.33
CA GLU A 179 13.48 25.25 -29.40
C GLU A 179 14.39 23.98 -29.36
N LYS A 180 13.81 22.83 -29.74
CA LYS A 180 14.35 21.58 -30.33
C LYS A 180 15.54 20.84 -29.67
N ARG A 181 15.37 19.52 -29.50
CA ARG A 181 16.00 18.51 -30.39
C ARG A 181 15.32 17.14 -30.36
N LYS A 182 15.41 16.52 -31.54
CA LYS A 182 14.81 15.28 -32.05
C LYS A 182 15.75 14.12 -31.74
N PHE A 183 15.25 12.97 -31.27
CA PHE A 183 15.93 11.68 -31.41
C PHE A 183 14.89 10.64 -31.78
N SER A 184 15.08 10.10 -32.99
CA SER A 184 14.43 8.93 -33.56
C SER A 184 15.30 7.71 -33.25
N GLU A 185 14.70 6.59 -32.90
CA GLU A 185 15.25 5.27 -33.26
C GLU A 185 14.12 4.23 -33.27
N ASP A 186 14.16 3.44 -34.32
CA ASP A 186 13.16 2.49 -34.78
C ASP A 186 12.97 1.33 -33.81
N ILE A 187 11.71 0.93 -33.60
CA ILE A 187 11.35 -0.32 -32.91
C ILE A 187 10.90 -1.29 -34.00
N ASP A 188 11.77 -2.23 -34.36
CA ASP A 188 11.38 -3.40 -35.15
C ASP A 188 10.55 -4.35 -34.27
N VAL A 189 9.25 -4.41 -34.58
CA VAL A 189 8.32 -5.41 -34.05
C VAL A 189 8.45 -6.66 -34.91
N ILE A 190 9.05 -7.72 -34.36
CA ILE A 190 8.99 -9.05 -34.99
C ILE A 190 7.79 -9.79 -34.40
N ASP A 191 6.78 -9.95 -35.25
CA ASP A 191 5.62 -10.82 -35.07
C ASP A 191 6.04 -12.29 -35.20
N LEU A 192 5.64 -13.12 -34.23
CA LEU A 192 5.82 -14.57 -34.26
C LEU A 192 4.50 -15.24 -33.87
N THR A 193 3.47 -15.04 -34.68
CA THR A 193 2.44 -16.06 -34.89
C THR A 193 2.69 -16.76 -36.22
N GLY A 194 3.10 -18.01 -36.17
CA GLY A 194 3.30 -18.87 -37.34
C GLY A 194 3.51 -20.31 -36.89
N GLU A 195 2.38 -21.03 -36.83
CA GLU A 195 2.14 -22.49 -36.93
C GLU A 195 2.95 -23.48 -36.08
#